data_AF-A0A1Y4QPB9-F1
#
_entry.id   AF-A0A1Y4QPB9-F1
#
_cell.length_a   1.000
_cell.length_b   1.000
_cell.length_c   1.000
_cell.angle_alpha   90.00
_cell.angle_beta   90.00
_cell.angle_gamma   90.00
#
_symmetry.space_group_name_H-M   'P 1'
#
loop_
_entity.id
_entity.type
_entity.pdbx_description
1 polymer ?
#
loop_
_entity_poly.entity_id
_entity_poly.type
_entity_poly.pdbx_seq_one_letter_code
_entity_poly.pdbx_strand_id
1 'polypeptide(L)'
;MGEKTKLNARRFLLVGLDIISILIAAYGSLFLRFNGPIDPMFLSRLNNIIILLVLIDISIFVCFRLYHSLWQFASITELKNIIIAAFTNCIINTVVCELTGNGQPKSCYIIFFLMLVLMVGGTRFLYRFIRMYKQHVIAEKERRPLEKVLIVGAGVAGEKVLREINNSNHIYKEVVCFIDDEPSKWKRQIHGVDIYGGRNKIIEAVEKYGVSEILVAMPSISKKELANILNICKETRCQIKRLPGIYQFINDDIHISDFKDVEVQDLLGREPIKVNLDDIMGYVTGKVVMVTGGGGSIGSELCRQIAANKPETLIIVDIYENNAYDIQLELRRKYPDLHLETMIASVRNSVKVDKLFETYHPDIVYHAAAHKHVPLMEDSPNEAVKNNVFGTLNVVKAADKYKTKKFILISTDKAVNPTNIMGATKRLCEMIVQTYNKKSKTEYVAVRFGNVLGSNGSVIPLFKKQIKEGGPVTVTHPDIIRYFMTIPEAVSLVLQAGAYAKGGE
;
A
#
# COMPACT_ATOMS: atom_id res chain seq x y z
N MET A 1 13.72 33.28 -19.90
CA MET A 1 14.45 34.15 -18.95
C MET A 1 14.97 33.29 -17.81
N GLY A 2 16.30 33.10 -17.73
CA GLY A 2 16.93 32.13 -16.83
C GLY A 2 16.65 32.40 -15.35
N GLU A 3 16.62 31.33 -14.56
CA GLU A 3 16.40 31.36 -13.10
C GLU A 3 17.36 32.33 -12.38
N LYS A 4 18.62 32.39 -12.83
CA LYS A 4 19.63 33.32 -12.36
C LYS A 4 19.24 34.79 -12.55
N THR A 5 18.59 35.13 -13.66
CA THR A 5 18.14 36.51 -13.96
C THR A 5 17.03 36.95 -12.99
N LYS A 6 16.12 36.03 -12.64
CA LYS A 6 15.05 36.28 -11.66
C LYS A 6 15.58 36.42 -10.22
N LEU A 7 16.60 35.64 -9.85
CA LEU A 7 17.26 35.74 -8.55
C LEU A 7 18.00 37.07 -8.38
N ASN A 8 18.73 37.51 -9.41
CA ASN A 8 19.45 38.79 -9.37
C ASN A 8 18.49 39.99 -9.29
N ALA A 9 17.40 39.99 -10.07
CA ALA A 9 16.39 41.06 -10.01
C ALA A 9 15.76 41.22 -8.62
N ARG A 10 15.53 40.10 -7.91
CA ARG A 10 15.00 40.12 -6.53
C ARG A 10 16.00 40.70 -5.54
N ARG A 11 17.29 40.39 -5.69
CA ARG A 11 18.35 40.95 -4.84
C ARG A 11 18.45 42.47 -5.00
N PHE A 12 18.40 42.98 -6.23
CA PHE A 12 18.40 44.43 -6.48
C PHE A 12 17.17 45.13 -5.87
N LEU A 13 15.99 44.53 -5.98
CA LEU A 13 14.76 45.08 -5.36
C LEU A 13 14.85 45.11 -3.83
N LEU A 14 15.42 44.08 -3.21
CA LEU A 14 15.64 44.05 -1.75
C LEU A 14 16.64 45.10 -1.28
N VAL A 15 17.75 45.29 -2.01
CA VAL A 15 18.72 46.35 -1.70
C VAL A 15 18.04 47.73 -1.79
N GLY A 16 17.20 47.96 -2.81
CA GLY A 16 16.43 49.20 -2.93
C GLY A 16 15.48 49.44 -1.73
N LEU A 17 14.78 48.40 -1.28
CA LEU A 17 13.90 48.49 -0.10
C LEU A 17 14.67 48.72 1.20
N ASP A 18 15.84 48.11 1.36
CA ASP A 18 16.69 48.32 2.53
C ASP A 18 17.25 49.75 2.56
N ILE A 19 17.63 50.33 1.42
CA ILE A 19 18.04 51.75 1.32
C ILE A 19 16.90 52.67 1.78
N ILE A 20 15.68 52.44 1.30
CA ILE A 20 14.50 53.22 1.72
C ILE A 20 14.26 53.05 3.23
N SER A 21 14.39 51.83 3.74
CA SER A 21 14.22 51.52 5.17
C SER A 21 15.26 52.23 6.04
N ILE A 22 16.51 52.30 5.61
CA ILE A 22 17.59 53.03 6.29
C ILE A 22 17.29 54.53 6.31
N LEU A 23 16.88 55.11 5.18
CA LEU A 23 16.52 56.53 5.12
C LEU A 23 15.34 56.86 6.04
N ILE A 24 14.28 56.06 6.00
CA ILE A 24 13.11 56.23 6.89
C ILE A 24 13.53 56.09 8.35
N ALA A 25 14.39 55.12 8.69
CA ALA A 25 14.88 54.96 10.05
C ALA A 25 15.73 56.16 10.50
N ALA A 26 16.59 56.69 9.63
CA ALA A 26 17.47 57.82 9.93
C ALA A 26 16.67 59.11 10.19
N TYR A 27 15.81 59.53 9.25
CA TYR A 27 14.98 60.72 9.42
C TYR A 27 13.88 60.52 10.47
N GLY A 28 13.30 59.32 10.54
CA GLY A 28 12.30 58.96 11.54
C GLY A 28 12.85 59.01 12.96
N SER A 29 14.13 58.63 13.17
CA SER A 29 14.75 58.73 14.49
C SER A 29 14.86 60.17 14.99
N LEU A 30 15.16 61.13 14.11
CA LEU A 30 15.17 62.56 14.44
C LEU A 30 13.76 63.09 14.68
N PHE A 31 12.82 62.74 13.82
CA PHE A 31 11.43 63.16 13.96
C PHE A 31 10.82 62.69 15.30
N LEU A 32 11.03 61.43 15.67
CA LEU A 32 10.59 60.87 16.95
C LEU A 32 11.33 61.48 18.14
N ARG A 33 12.62 61.81 17.99
CA ARG A 33 13.38 62.46 19.07
C ARG A 33 12.83 63.85 19.39
N PHE A 34 12.51 64.65 18.38
CA PHE A 34 12.04 66.01 18.55
C PHE A 34 10.53 66.12 18.72
N ASN A 35 9.78 65.00 18.70
CA ASN A 35 8.31 64.97 18.78
C ASN A 35 7.64 65.95 17.80
N GLY A 36 8.22 66.16 16.61
CA GLY A 36 7.76 67.21 15.68
C GLY A 36 8.90 67.85 14.86
N PRO A 37 8.83 69.16 14.54
CA PRO A 37 9.73 69.79 13.59
C PRO A 37 11.19 69.64 14.01
N ILE A 38 11.98 69.07 13.10
CA ILE A 38 13.38 68.73 13.32
C ILE A 38 14.20 70.02 13.35
N ASP A 39 15.08 70.16 14.34
CA ASP A 39 16.04 71.26 14.41
C ASP A 39 16.90 71.29 13.12
N PRO A 40 16.90 72.42 12.36
CA PRO A 40 17.63 72.56 11.11
C PRO A 40 19.12 72.22 11.20
N MET A 41 19.75 72.45 12.35
CA MET A 41 21.16 72.13 12.57
C MET A 41 21.40 70.62 12.50
N PHE A 42 20.58 69.82 13.19
CA PHE A 42 20.71 68.36 13.21
C PHE A 42 20.28 67.73 11.89
N LEU A 43 19.30 68.32 11.22
CA LEU A 43 18.89 67.92 9.87
C LEU A 43 20.01 68.14 8.84
N SER A 44 20.67 69.30 8.87
CA SER A 44 21.81 69.58 7.99
C SER A 44 22.99 68.63 8.24
N ARG A 45 23.28 68.32 9.52
CA ARG A 45 24.33 67.34 9.88
C ARG A 45 24.02 65.94 9.35
N LEU A 46 22.77 65.50 9.43
CA LEU A 46 22.37 64.20 8.87
C LEU A 46 22.50 64.21 7.35
N ASN A 47 21.99 65.25 6.67
CA ASN A 47 22.04 65.36 5.21
C ASN A 47 23.48 65.34 4.66
N ASN A 48 24.44 65.93 5.38
CA ASN A 48 25.84 65.93 4.97
C ASN A 48 26.48 64.54 4.96
N ILE A 49 25.99 63.61 5.79
CA ILE A 49 26.60 62.29 5.98
C ILE A 49 25.71 61.11 5.56
N ILE A 50 24.44 61.35 5.23
CA ILE A 50 23.46 60.29 4.98
C ILE A 50 23.87 59.30 3.88
N ILE A 51 24.53 59.79 2.81
CA ILE A 51 25.01 58.93 1.73
C ILE A 51 26.09 57.97 2.25
N LEU A 52 27.02 58.47 3.08
CA LEU A 52 28.06 57.66 3.69
C LEU A 52 27.46 56.62 4.65
N LEU A 53 26.47 57.00 5.46
CA LEU A 53 25.79 56.08 6.39
C LEU A 53 25.06 54.95 5.64
N VAL A 54 24.35 55.28 4.55
CA VAL A 54 23.68 54.27 3.72
C VAL A 54 24.68 53.29 3.11
N LEU A 55 25.84 53.77 2.63
CA LEU A 55 26.89 52.90 2.07
C LEU A 55 27.47 51.95 3.13
N ILE A 56 27.67 52.44 4.35
CA ILE A 56 28.16 51.63 5.48
C ILE A 56 27.12 50.58 5.85
N ASP A 57 25.86 50.97 6.00
CA ASP A 57 24.77 50.07 6.41
C ASP A 57 24.56 48.94 5.40
N ILE A 58 24.59 49.25 4.10
CA ILE A 58 24.49 48.25 3.02
C ILE A 58 25.72 47.34 3.00
N SER A 59 26.93 47.89 3.20
CA SER A 59 28.16 47.09 3.26
C SER A 59 28.10 46.06 4.38
N ILE A 60 27.61 46.45 5.55
CA ILE A 60 27.43 45.56 6.70
C ILE A 60 26.34 44.52 6.41
N PHE A 61 25.21 44.89 5.82
CA PHE A 61 24.17 43.93 5.41
C PHE A 61 24.68 42.89 4.39
N VAL A 62 25.61 43.28 3.51
CA VAL A 62 26.32 42.36 2.61
C VAL A 62 27.26 41.43 3.38
N CYS A 63 28.06 41.95 4.32
CA CYS A 63 28.97 41.15 5.16
C CYS A 63 28.21 40.12 6.02
N PHE A 64 27.07 40.50 6.58
CA PHE A 64 26.17 39.61 7.33
C PHE A 64 25.32 38.69 6.44
N ARG A 65 25.56 38.70 5.12
CA ARG A 65 24.94 37.82 4.11
C ARG A 65 23.41 37.91 4.07
N LEU A 66 22.82 39.06 4.45
CA LEU A 66 21.37 39.25 4.48
C LEU A 66 20.71 39.15 3.09
N TYR A 67 21.48 39.34 2.01
CA TYR A 67 21.02 39.21 0.61
C TYR A 67 21.21 37.82 0.01
N HIS A 68 21.85 36.89 0.73
CA HIS A 68 22.10 35.53 0.26
C HIS A 68 21.06 34.52 0.76
N SER A 69 20.27 34.86 1.79
CA SER A 69 19.29 33.93 2.34
C SER A 69 18.10 33.71 1.41
N LEU A 70 17.71 32.44 1.27
CA LEU A 70 16.48 32.03 0.60
C LEU A 70 15.31 32.23 1.58
N TRP A 71 14.74 33.45 1.61
CA TRP A 71 13.65 33.90 2.50
C TRP A 71 12.37 33.04 2.49
N GLN A 72 12.32 31.97 1.70
CA GLN A 72 11.31 30.91 1.79
C GLN A 72 11.47 30.00 3.01
N PHE A 73 12.66 29.96 3.63
CA PHE A 73 12.95 29.10 4.79
C PHE A 73 13.36 29.92 6.04
N ALA A 74 12.87 31.16 6.11
CA ALA A 74 13.23 32.11 7.16
C ALA A 74 12.99 31.58 8.57
N SER A 75 14.06 31.39 9.34
CA SER A 75 14.07 30.86 10.71
C SER A 75 14.41 31.94 11.75
N ILE A 76 14.30 31.61 13.04
CA ILE A 76 14.71 32.48 14.16
C ILE A 76 16.15 33.01 13.98
N THR A 77 17.01 32.24 13.29
CA THR A 77 18.40 32.59 12.98
C THR A 77 18.52 33.85 12.10
N GLU A 78 17.57 34.10 11.20
CA GLU A 78 17.61 35.30 10.34
C GLU A 78 17.23 36.56 11.11
N LEU A 79 16.24 36.48 12.00
CA LEU A 79 15.89 37.58 12.89
C LEU A 79 17.08 37.95 13.79
N LYS A 80 17.80 36.94 14.31
CA LYS A 80 19.04 37.14 15.06
C LYS A 80 20.09 37.87 14.22
N ASN A 81 20.30 37.48 12.96
CA ASN A 81 21.28 38.13 12.08
C ASN A 81 20.92 39.59 11.77
N ILE A 82 19.63 39.90 11.59
CA ILE A 82 19.16 41.29 11.39
C ILE A 82 19.46 42.15 12.63
N ILE A 83 19.18 41.63 13.83
CA ILE A 83 19.43 42.35 15.08
C ILE A 83 20.92 42.63 15.26
N ILE A 84 21.79 41.64 15.02
CA ILE A 84 23.25 41.80 15.16
C ILE A 84 23.79 42.78 14.12
N ALA A 85 23.33 42.70 12.86
CA ALA A 85 23.74 43.62 11.80
C ALA A 85 23.29 45.07 12.10
N ALA A 86 22.05 45.28 12.54
CA ALA A 86 21.54 46.59 12.92
C ALA A 86 22.27 47.17 14.13
N PHE A 87 22.64 46.34 15.10
CA PHE A 87 23.43 46.75 16.25
C PHE A 87 24.85 47.19 15.83
N THR A 88 25.46 46.44 14.91
CA THR A 88 26.77 46.77 14.33
C THR A 88 26.71 48.09 13.56
N ASN A 89 25.69 48.30 12.74
CA ASN A 89 25.42 49.57 12.05
C ASN A 89 25.29 50.73 13.03
N CYS A 90 24.50 50.55 14.10
CA CYS A 90 24.29 51.59 15.12
C CYS A 90 25.61 52.04 15.75
N ILE A 91 26.49 51.10 16.13
CA ILE A 91 27.78 51.42 16.74
C ILE A 91 28.68 52.16 15.73
N ILE A 92 28.81 51.62 14.51
CA ILE A 92 29.70 52.20 13.50
C ILE A 92 29.21 53.60 13.08
N ASN A 93 27.91 53.77 12.87
CA ASN A 93 27.32 55.06 12.53
C ASN A 93 27.49 56.08 13.65
N THR A 94 27.40 55.66 14.92
CA THR A 94 27.69 56.55 16.06
C THR A 94 29.13 57.04 16.01
N VAL A 95 30.10 56.14 15.83
CA VAL A 95 31.53 56.50 15.73
C VAL A 95 31.79 57.43 14.54
N VAL A 96 31.24 57.12 13.37
CA VAL A 96 31.42 57.91 12.14
C VAL A 96 30.80 59.30 12.26
N CYS A 97 29.61 59.43 12.86
CA CYS A 97 28.98 60.73 13.09
C CYS A 97 29.80 61.60 14.08
N GLU A 98 30.35 61.02 15.14
CA GLU A 98 31.16 61.76 16.12
C GLU A 98 32.51 62.21 15.53
N LEU A 99 33.20 61.32 14.78
CA LEU A 99 34.50 61.64 14.16
C LEU A 99 34.42 62.71 13.07
N THR A 100 33.28 62.82 12.39
CA THR A 100 33.07 63.79 11.30
C THR A 100 32.47 65.11 11.78
N GLY A 101 32.24 65.28 13.09
CA GLY A 101 31.59 66.46 13.66
C GLY A 101 30.09 66.58 13.36
N ASN A 102 29.48 65.54 12.79
CA ASN A 102 28.04 65.47 12.47
C ASN A 102 27.24 64.69 13.53
N GLY A 103 27.69 64.75 14.79
CA GLY A 103 27.07 64.08 15.92
C GLY A 103 25.60 64.44 16.10
N GLN A 104 24.79 63.43 16.40
CA GLN A 104 23.36 63.52 16.67
C GLN A 104 23.09 63.31 18.17
N PRO A 105 21.92 63.72 18.70
CA PRO A 105 21.57 63.42 20.09
C PRO A 105 21.67 61.92 20.37
N LYS A 106 22.29 61.51 21.49
CA LYS A 106 22.59 60.10 21.79
C LYS A 106 21.38 59.16 21.71
N SER A 107 20.20 59.66 22.07
CA SER A 107 18.93 58.94 21.95
C SER A 107 18.53 58.62 20.50
N CYS A 108 18.94 59.42 19.51
CA CYS A 108 18.64 59.17 18.10
C CYS A 108 19.28 57.88 17.60
N TYR A 109 20.49 57.52 18.08
CA TYR A 109 21.15 56.28 17.69
C TYR A 109 20.37 55.04 18.18
N ILE A 110 19.84 55.08 19.40
CA ILE A 110 19.02 53.99 19.96
C ILE A 110 17.69 53.90 19.20
N ILE A 111 17.04 55.04 18.93
CA ILE A 111 15.79 55.07 18.15
C ILE A 111 16.04 54.58 16.72
N PHE A 112 17.15 54.97 16.10
CA PHE A 112 17.58 54.50 14.79
C PHE A 112 17.75 52.98 14.77
N PHE A 113 18.43 52.40 15.76
CA PHE A 113 18.56 50.94 15.87
C PHE A 113 17.20 50.22 15.91
N LEU A 114 16.28 50.68 16.77
CA LEU A 114 14.95 50.08 16.88
C LEU A 114 14.14 50.23 15.60
N MET A 115 14.18 51.42 14.99
CA MET A 115 13.51 51.70 13.70
C MET A 115 14.09 50.86 12.57
N LEU A 116 15.41 50.68 12.54
CA LEU A 116 16.08 49.87 11.52
C LEU A 116 15.67 48.41 11.65
N VAL A 117 15.69 47.82 12.85
CA VAL A 117 15.21 46.45 13.08
C VAL A 117 13.74 46.29 12.68
N LEU A 118 12.89 47.27 13.01
CA LEU A 118 11.47 47.25 12.68
C LEU A 118 11.21 47.35 11.17
N MET A 119 11.85 48.28 10.47
CA MET A 119 11.64 48.47 9.03
C MET A 119 12.19 47.29 8.23
N VAL A 120 13.42 46.89 8.54
CA VAL A 120 14.15 45.84 7.84
C VAL A 120 13.60 44.45 8.18
N GLY A 121 13.19 44.22 9.43
CA GLY A 121 12.47 43.01 9.82
C GLY A 121 11.04 42.97 9.26
N GLY A 122 10.31 44.08 9.36
CA GLY A 122 8.93 44.21 8.93
C GLY A 122 8.73 43.97 7.43
N THR A 123 9.58 44.56 6.58
CA THR A 123 9.56 44.33 5.12
C THR A 123 9.73 42.84 4.77
N ARG A 124 10.61 42.13 5.50
CA ARG A 124 10.88 40.69 5.29
C ARG A 124 9.76 39.80 5.79
N PHE A 125 9.20 40.09 6.97
CA PHE A 125 8.03 39.39 7.48
C PHE A 125 6.79 39.62 6.60
N LEU A 126 6.59 40.83 6.09
CA LEU A 126 5.51 41.16 5.18
C LEU A 126 5.66 40.39 3.85
N TYR A 127 6.87 40.32 3.30
CA TYR A 127 7.14 39.51 2.10
C TYR A 127 6.81 38.02 2.33
N ARG A 128 7.21 37.47 3.48
CA ARG A 128 6.86 36.09 3.87
C ARG A 128 5.35 35.90 3.98
N PHE A 129 4.66 36.83 4.66
CA PHE A 129 3.22 36.75 4.87
C PHE A 129 2.46 36.77 3.54
N ILE A 130 2.80 37.70 2.64
CA ILE A 130 2.20 37.79 1.30
C ILE A 130 2.46 36.52 0.49
N ARG A 131 3.67 35.94 0.57
CA ARG A 131 4.01 34.72 -0.19
C ARG A 131 3.35 33.47 0.39
N MET A 132 3.27 33.34 1.72
CA MET A 132 2.54 32.26 2.40
C MET A 132 1.04 32.32 2.02
N TYR A 133 0.46 33.53 2.03
CA TYR A 133 -0.91 33.74 1.59
C TYR A 133 -1.09 33.44 0.10
N LYS A 134 -0.17 33.88 -0.77
CA LYS A 134 -0.20 33.55 -2.20
C LYS A 134 0.00 32.06 -2.48
N GLN A 135 0.80 31.33 -1.69
CA GLN A 135 0.93 29.88 -1.85
C GLN A 135 -0.35 29.15 -1.43
N HIS A 136 -1.06 29.65 -0.41
CA HIS A 136 -2.41 29.17 -0.08
C HIS A 136 -3.46 29.52 -1.14
N VAL A 137 -3.38 30.70 -1.78
CA VAL A 137 -4.35 31.14 -2.81
C VAL A 137 -4.04 30.60 -4.22
N ILE A 138 -2.78 30.31 -4.54
CA ILE A 138 -2.38 29.72 -5.84
C ILE A 138 -2.65 28.21 -5.88
N ALA A 139 -2.77 27.55 -4.72
CA ALA A 139 -3.29 26.18 -4.63
C ALA A 139 -4.79 26.06 -5.03
N GLU A 140 -5.53 27.17 -5.15
CA GLU A 140 -6.95 27.15 -5.52
C GLU A 140 -7.24 27.19 -7.03
N LYS A 141 -6.21 27.25 -7.91
CA LYS A 141 -6.43 27.34 -9.37
C LYS A 141 -6.31 26.02 -10.15
N GLU A 142 -6.18 24.90 -9.46
CA GLU A 142 -6.42 23.56 -10.02
C GLU A 142 -7.50 22.84 -9.19
N ARG A 143 -8.69 23.42 -9.07
CA ARG A 143 -9.85 22.73 -8.49
C ARG A 143 -10.34 21.65 -9.46
N ARG A 144 -9.63 20.51 -9.50
CA ARG A 144 -10.34 19.24 -9.58
C ARG A 144 -11.24 19.17 -8.34
N PRO A 145 -12.51 18.74 -8.47
CA PRO A 145 -13.33 18.50 -7.29
C PRO A 145 -12.58 17.52 -6.37
N LEU A 146 -12.37 17.91 -5.11
CA LEU A 146 -11.73 17.03 -4.14
C LEU A 146 -12.64 15.82 -3.94
N GLU A 147 -12.06 14.62 -4.03
CA GLU A 147 -12.78 13.40 -3.71
C GLU A 147 -13.04 13.39 -2.20
N LYS A 148 -14.30 13.32 -1.80
CA LYS A 148 -14.68 13.32 -0.39
C LYS A 148 -14.49 11.93 0.18
N VAL A 149 -13.70 11.86 1.24
CA VAL A 149 -13.24 10.62 1.86
C VAL A 149 -13.74 10.52 3.29
N LEU A 150 -14.26 9.33 3.62
CA LEU A 150 -14.55 8.94 4.99
C LEU A 150 -13.46 8.00 5.50
N ILE A 151 -12.90 8.26 6.67
CA ILE A 151 -11.94 7.36 7.30
C ILE A 151 -12.63 6.53 8.38
N VAL A 152 -12.56 5.21 8.28
CA VAL A 152 -12.98 4.28 9.33
C VAL A 152 -11.76 3.92 10.19
N GLY A 153 -11.81 4.28 11.48
CA GLY A 153 -10.74 4.15 12.45
C GLY A 153 -10.14 5.50 12.83
N ALA A 154 -10.59 6.09 13.94
CA ALA A 154 -10.06 7.33 14.51
C ALA A 154 -8.90 7.06 15.48
N GLY A 155 -8.01 6.14 15.10
CA GLY A 155 -6.78 5.80 15.83
C GLY A 155 -5.54 6.45 15.24
N VAL A 156 -4.36 5.98 15.66
CA VAL A 156 -3.06 6.49 15.18
C VAL A 156 -2.92 6.37 13.66
N ALA A 157 -3.37 5.25 13.07
CA ALA A 157 -3.32 5.07 11.63
C ALA A 157 -4.23 6.06 10.88
N GLY A 158 -5.45 6.29 11.38
CA GLY A 158 -6.38 7.27 10.78
C GLY A 158 -5.88 8.72 10.88
N GLU A 159 -5.25 9.10 12.00
CA GLU A 159 -4.64 10.43 12.17
C GLU A 159 -3.47 10.63 11.18
N LYS A 160 -2.58 9.64 11.04
CA LYS A 160 -1.47 9.70 10.09
C LYS A 160 -1.96 9.88 8.65
N VAL A 161 -3.02 9.16 8.26
CA VAL A 161 -3.63 9.26 6.92
C VAL A 161 -4.24 10.64 6.68
N LEU A 162 -4.96 11.19 7.65
CA LEU A 162 -5.47 12.56 7.57
C LEU A 162 -4.35 13.58 7.40
N ARG A 163 -3.27 13.43 8.18
CA ARG A 163 -2.11 14.31 8.12
C ARG A 163 -1.43 14.25 6.75
N GLU A 164 -1.30 13.07 6.16
CA GLU A 164 -0.75 12.91 4.81
C GLU A 164 -1.62 13.59 3.75
N ILE A 165 -2.95 13.37 3.81
CA ILE A 165 -3.92 14.01 2.90
C ILE A 165 -3.80 15.54 2.99
N ASN A 166 -3.74 16.09 4.21
CA ASN A 166 -3.68 17.54 4.42
C ASN A 166 -2.33 18.17 4.04
N ASN A 167 -1.21 17.42 4.18
CA ASN A 167 0.13 17.95 3.93
C ASN A 167 0.60 17.79 2.48
N SER A 168 -0.10 16.99 1.66
CA SER A 168 0.31 16.70 0.29
C SER A 168 -0.46 17.51 -0.74
N ASN A 169 0.24 18.41 -1.44
CA ASN A 169 -0.33 19.17 -2.57
C ASN A 169 -0.63 18.32 -3.82
N HIS A 170 -0.29 17.02 -3.80
CA HIS A 170 -0.51 16.09 -4.91
C HIS A 170 -1.69 15.15 -4.68
N ILE A 171 -2.31 15.19 -3.50
CA ILE A 171 -3.44 14.35 -3.13
C ILE A 171 -4.73 15.19 -3.24
N TYR A 172 -5.62 14.80 -4.16
CA TYR A 172 -6.89 15.49 -4.41
C TYR A 172 -8.04 14.87 -3.61
N LYS A 173 -7.86 14.72 -2.29
CA LYS A 173 -8.83 14.11 -1.38
C LYS A 173 -9.13 15.04 -0.22
N GLU A 174 -10.37 15.04 0.25
CA GLU A 174 -10.81 15.79 1.42
C GLU A 174 -11.44 14.83 2.43
N VAL A 175 -10.88 14.75 3.64
CA VAL A 175 -11.47 13.92 4.71
C VAL A 175 -12.62 14.67 5.34
N VAL A 176 -13.84 14.19 5.13
CA VAL A 176 -15.07 14.86 5.61
C VAL A 176 -15.48 14.44 7.01
N CYS A 177 -15.22 13.19 7.40
CA CYS A 177 -15.48 12.69 8.75
C CYS A 177 -14.71 11.40 9.05
N PHE A 178 -14.63 11.09 10.35
CA PHE A 178 -14.22 9.79 10.86
C PHE A 178 -15.41 8.97 11.36
N ILE A 179 -15.27 7.65 11.27
CA ILE A 179 -16.11 6.67 11.95
C ILE A 179 -15.22 5.84 12.88
N ASP A 180 -15.61 5.70 14.14
CA ASP A 180 -14.90 4.86 15.12
C ASP A 180 -15.90 4.28 16.11
N ASP A 181 -15.80 2.98 16.40
CA ASP A 181 -16.74 2.29 17.28
C ASP A 181 -16.58 2.65 18.75
N GLU A 182 -15.48 3.29 19.14
CA GLU A 182 -15.23 3.68 20.53
C GLU A 182 -16.09 4.89 20.93
N PRO A 183 -17.10 4.72 21.82
CA PRO A 183 -18.03 5.81 22.14
C PRO A 183 -17.39 7.00 22.83
N SER A 184 -16.25 6.79 23.50
CA SER A 184 -15.45 7.83 24.16
C SER A 184 -14.96 8.91 23.19
N LYS A 185 -14.83 8.57 21.89
CA LYS A 185 -14.32 9.45 20.84
C LYS A 185 -15.39 10.24 20.11
N TRP A 186 -16.66 9.88 20.25
CA TRP A 186 -17.75 10.52 19.50
C TRP A 186 -17.89 12.00 19.88
N LYS A 187 -18.28 12.84 18.91
CA LYS A 187 -18.36 14.31 19.04
C LYS A 187 -17.02 15.01 19.35
N ARG A 188 -15.90 14.30 19.25
CA ARG A 188 -14.56 14.89 19.25
C ARG A 188 -14.08 15.08 17.82
N GLN A 189 -13.00 15.82 17.68
CA GLN A 189 -12.37 16.14 16.40
C GLN A 189 -10.92 15.69 16.38
N ILE A 190 -10.44 15.28 15.21
CA ILE A 190 -9.02 15.07 14.90
C ILE A 190 -8.65 16.09 13.82
N HIS A 191 -7.72 17.01 14.12
CA HIS A 191 -7.30 18.08 13.21
C HIS A 191 -8.47 18.84 12.55
N GLY A 192 -9.54 19.11 13.31
CA GLY A 192 -10.73 19.82 12.83
C GLY A 192 -11.77 18.97 12.09
N VAL A 193 -11.53 17.66 11.92
CA VAL A 193 -12.48 16.72 11.31
C VAL A 193 -13.25 15.96 12.38
N ASP A 194 -14.58 15.95 12.27
CA ASP A 194 -15.48 15.33 13.25
C ASP A 194 -15.45 13.80 13.23
N ILE A 195 -15.53 13.19 14.42
CA ILE A 195 -15.85 11.77 14.60
C ILE A 195 -17.37 11.61 14.67
N TYR A 196 -17.98 11.20 13.55
CA TYR A 196 -19.43 11.20 13.33
C TYR A 196 -20.18 10.20 14.22
N GLY A 197 -19.55 9.06 14.51
CA GLY A 197 -20.07 8.01 15.37
C GLY A 197 -19.45 6.64 15.07
N GLY A 198 -20.11 5.58 15.52
CA GLY A 198 -19.71 4.20 15.25
C GLY A 198 -20.12 3.69 13.87
N ARG A 199 -19.76 2.44 13.56
CA ARG A 199 -19.95 1.81 12.25
C ARG A 199 -21.38 1.84 11.72
N ASN A 200 -22.39 1.84 12.59
CA ASN A 200 -23.81 1.87 12.18
C ASN A 200 -24.20 3.18 11.49
N LYS A 201 -23.40 4.24 11.60
CA LYS A 201 -23.62 5.53 10.96
C LYS A 201 -22.86 5.73 9.65
N ILE A 202 -22.16 4.70 9.16
CA ILE A 202 -21.39 4.80 7.90
C ILE A 202 -22.27 5.23 6.74
N ILE A 203 -23.43 4.58 6.56
CA ILE A 203 -24.35 4.88 5.44
C ILE A 203 -24.89 6.31 5.55
N GLU A 204 -25.36 6.69 6.75
CA GLU A 204 -25.84 8.04 7.04
C GLU A 204 -24.76 9.10 6.77
N ALA A 205 -23.52 8.85 7.19
CA ALA A 205 -22.39 9.76 6.96
C ALA A 205 -22.05 9.89 5.47
N VAL A 206 -22.06 8.78 4.74
CA VAL A 206 -21.79 8.76 3.30
C VAL A 206 -22.81 9.60 2.54
N GLU A 207 -24.10 9.44 2.83
CA GLU A 207 -25.17 10.22 2.19
C GLU A 207 -25.12 11.70 2.59
N LYS A 208 -24.95 11.99 3.88
CA LYS A 208 -24.93 13.36 4.41
C LYS A 208 -23.78 14.19 3.84
N TYR A 209 -22.58 13.61 3.77
CA TYR A 209 -21.39 14.34 3.32
C TYR A 209 -21.10 14.19 1.83
N GLY A 210 -21.75 13.25 1.14
CA GLY A 210 -21.52 12.96 -0.28
C GLY A 210 -20.17 12.31 -0.52
N VAL A 211 -19.85 11.26 0.25
CA VAL A 211 -18.56 10.55 0.22
C VAL A 211 -18.43 9.72 -1.05
N SER A 212 -17.27 9.78 -1.71
CA SER A 212 -16.95 8.96 -2.88
C SER A 212 -16.06 7.76 -2.54
N GLU A 213 -15.24 7.85 -1.50
CA GLU A 213 -14.30 6.80 -1.10
C GLU A 213 -14.27 6.61 0.42
N ILE A 214 -14.18 5.36 0.87
CA ILE A 214 -14.05 4.97 2.27
C ILE A 214 -12.67 4.34 2.48
N LEU A 215 -11.87 4.92 3.37
CA LEU A 215 -10.56 4.41 3.77
C LEU A 215 -10.67 3.73 5.15
N VAL A 216 -10.48 2.41 5.17
CA VAL A 216 -10.45 1.63 6.41
C VAL A 216 -9.04 1.61 6.98
N ALA A 217 -8.77 2.48 7.95
CA ALA A 217 -7.49 2.70 8.61
C ALA A 217 -7.40 1.99 9.97
N MET A 218 -7.73 0.70 9.99
CA MET A 218 -7.74 -0.14 11.21
C MET A 218 -6.85 -1.39 11.04
N PRO A 219 -5.52 -1.26 10.90
CA PRO A 219 -4.64 -2.38 10.56
C PRO A 219 -4.55 -3.47 11.64
N SER A 220 -4.86 -3.14 12.91
CA SER A 220 -4.82 -4.05 14.07
C SER A 220 -6.16 -4.72 14.37
N ILE A 221 -7.22 -4.47 13.59
CA ILE A 221 -8.55 -5.03 13.84
C ILE A 221 -8.59 -6.53 13.49
N SER A 222 -9.39 -7.31 14.22
CA SER A 222 -9.61 -8.71 13.88
C SER A 222 -10.28 -8.86 12.51
N LYS A 223 -10.01 -9.95 11.78
CA LYS A 223 -10.59 -10.19 10.44
C LYS A 223 -12.12 -10.25 10.46
N LYS A 224 -12.71 -10.78 11.55
CA LYS A 224 -14.17 -10.85 11.72
C LYS A 224 -14.77 -9.44 11.81
N GLU A 225 -14.17 -8.59 12.63
CA GLU A 225 -14.62 -7.20 12.78
C GLU A 225 -14.36 -6.37 11.51
N LEU A 226 -13.24 -6.60 10.83
CA LEU A 226 -12.97 -6.00 9.51
C LEU A 226 -14.06 -6.36 8.51
N ALA A 227 -14.42 -7.64 8.40
CA ALA A 227 -15.47 -8.10 7.50
C ALA A 227 -16.83 -7.47 7.85
N ASN A 228 -17.17 -7.33 9.15
CA ASN A 228 -18.38 -6.66 9.60
C ASN A 228 -18.43 -5.20 9.12
N ILE A 229 -17.33 -4.46 9.29
CA ILE A 229 -17.22 -3.07 8.81
C ILE A 229 -17.32 -3.00 7.28
N LEU A 230 -16.57 -3.86 6.58
CA LEU A 230 -16.58 -3.90 5.11
C LEU A 230 -17.95 -4.25 4.54
N ASN A 231 -18.72 -5.11 5.21
CA ASN A 231 -20.08 -5.45 4.80
C ASN A 231 -21.02 -4.23 4.91
N ILE A 232 -20.88 -3.42 5.96
CA ILE A 232 -21.64 -2.15 6.08
C ILE A 232 -21.19 -1.17 4.97
N CYS A 233 -19.88 -1.01 4.76
CA CYS A 233 -19.37 -0.14 3.70
C CYS A 233 -19.85 -0.57 2.31
N LYS A 234 -20.05 -1.86 2.07
CA LYS A 234 -20.51 -2.42 0.80
C LYS A 234 -21.96 -2.03 0.43
N GLU A 235 -22.79 -1.70 1.43
CA GLU A 235 -24.14 -1.19 1.17
C GLU A 235 -24.11 0.23 0.55
N THR A 236 -22.96 0.89 0.60
CA THR A 236 -22.73 2.19 -0.03
C THR A 236 -22.26 2.05 -1.48
N ARG A 237 -22.33 3.14 -2.25
CA ARG A 237 -21.79 3.21 -3.63
C ARG A 237 -20.32 3.64 -3.68
N CYS A 238 -19.66 3.78 -2.53
CA CYS A 238 -18.31 4.32 -2.44
C CYS A 238 -17.25 3.29 -2.84
N GLN A 239 -16.11 3.76 -3.34
CA GLN A 239 -14.92 2.92 -3.45
C GLN A 239 -14.37 2.64 -2.05
N ILE A 240 -14.09 1.37 -1.73
CA ILE A 240 -13.58 0.98 -0.41
C ILE A 240 -12.12 0.56 -0.57
N LYS A 241 -11.24 1.17 0.22
CA LYS A 241 -9.84 0.72 0.35
C LYS A 241 -9.50 0.49 1.80
N ARG A 242 -8.59 -0.46 2.05
CA ARG A 242 -8.12 -0.77 3.40
C ARG A 242 -6.62 -0.69 3.52
N LEU A 243 -6.16 -0.35 4.73
CA LEU A 243 -4.76 -0.44 5.10
C LEU A 243 -4.42 -1.89 5.51
N PRO A 244 -3.38 -2.52 4.94
CA PRO A 244 -2.97 -3.88 5.32
C PRO A 244 -2.45 -4.00 6.76
N GLY A 245 -2.63 -5.17 7.38
CA GLY A 245 -2.21 -5.40 8.77
C GLY A 245 -0.70 -5.30 9.03
N ILE A 246 0.15 -5.45 8.02
CA ILE A 246 1.61 -5.30 8.15
C ILE A 246 2.01 -3.90 8.65
N TYR A 247 1.18 -2.88 8.37
CA TYR A 247 1.39 -1.50 8.82
C TYR A 247 1.13 -1.32 10.33
N GLN A 248 0.70 -2.37 11.05
CA GLN A 248 0.71 -2.37 12.52
C GLN A 248 2.14 -2.36 13.08
N PHE A 249 3.10 -2.97 12.38
CA PHE A 249 4.47 -3.18 12.86
C PHE A 249 5.49 -2.21 12.25
N ILE A 250 5.07 -1.40 11.28
CA ILE A 250 5.91 -0.43 10.58
C ILE A 250 5.72 0.93 11.25
N ASN A 251 6.80 1.48 11.83
CA ASN A 251 6.80 2.80 12.46
C ASN A 251 6.82 3.97 11.46
N ASP A 252 6.99 3.69 10.17
CA ASP A 252 7.12 4.69 9.12
C ASP A 252 5.84 5.52 8.90
N ASP A 253 5.98 6.55 8.06
CA ASP A 253 4.87 7.32 7.53
C ASP A 253 3.98 6.42 6.66
N ILE A 254 2.67 6.49 6.91
CA ILE A 254 1.68 5.74 6.12
C ILE A 254 1.40 6.57 4.88
N HIS A 255 1.40 5.91 3.72
CA HIS A 255 1.09 6.53 2.44
C HIS A 255 -0.28 6.14 1.88
N ILE A 256 -0.94 7.02 1.11
CA ILE A 256 -2.21 6.68 0.44
C ILE A 256 -2.03 5.52 -0.55
N SER A 257 -0.84 5.38 -1.15
CA SER A 257 -0.50 4.26 -2.04
C SER A 257 -0.47 2.89 -1.33
N ASP A 258 -0.38 2.88 0.00
CA ASP A 258 -0.36 1.65 0.80
C ASP A 258 -1.75 1.01 0.93
N PHE A 259 -2.80 1.80 0.67
CA PHE A 259 -4.17 1.32 0.69
C PHE A 259 -4.43 0.39 -0.51
N LYS A 260 -5.01 -0.77 -0.21
CA LYS A 260 -5.38 -1.77 -1.22
C LYS A 260 -6.89 -1.85 -1.38
N ASP A 261 -7.32 -2.20 -2.58
CA ASP A 261 -8.71 -2.58 -2.81
C ASP A 261 -9.08 -3.78 -1.92
N VAL A 262 -10.34 -3.84 -1.52
CA VAL A 262 -10.87 -4.94 -0.71
C VAL A 262 -10.85 -6.24 -1.51
N GLU A 263 -10.25 -7.28 -0.95
CA GLU A 263 -10.25 -8.61 -1.57
C GLU A 263 -11.44 -9.44 -1.09
N VAL A 264 -11.91 -10.38 -1.91
CA VAL A 264 -13.02 -11.28 -1.54
C VAL A 264 -12.70 -12.09 -0.28
N GLN A 265 -11.42 -12.36 -0.02
CA GLN A 265 -10.95 -13.06 1.17
C GLN A 265 -11.20 -12.24 2.44
N ASP A 266 -11.15 -10.91 2.36
CA ASP A 266 -11.42 -10.01 3.48
C ASP A 266 -12.90 -10.05 3.89
N LEU A 267 -13.79 -10.45 2.97
CA LEU A 267 -15.23 -10.58 3.21
C LEU A 267 -15.62 -11.93 3.84
N LEU A 268 -14.72 -12.92 3.89
CA LEU A 268 -15.03 -14.22 4.50
C LEU A 268 -15.28 -14.12 6.01
N GLY A 269 -14.73 -13.10 6.69
CA GLY A 269 -14.95 -12.85 8.11
C GLY A 269 -14.46 -13.95 9.07
N ARG A 270 -13.71 -14.93 8.57
CA ARG A 270 -13.09 -16.00 9.37
C ARG A 270 -11.58 -16.02 9.22
N GLU A 271 -10.90 -16.47 10.27
CA GLU A 271 -9.48 -16.79 10.14
C GLU A 271 -9.28 -18.03 9.27
N PRO A 272 -8.18 -18.07 8.50
CA PRO A 272 -7.74 -19.30 7.88
C PRO A 272 -7.48 -20.39 8.92
N ILE A 273 -7.88 -21.61 8.60
CA ILE A 273 -7.53 -22.77 9.42
C ILE A 273 -6.01 -22.93 9.35
N LYS A 274 -5.34 -22.73 10.48
CA LYS A 274 -3.90 -22.96 10.60
C LYS A 274 -3.67 -24.44 10.87
N VAL A 275 -3.18 -25.15 9.86
CA VAL A 275 -2.70 -26.52 10.00
C VAL A 275 -1.27 -26.45 10.53
N ASN A 276 -0.93 -27.24 11.56
CA ASN A 276 0.46 -27.32 12.03
C ASN A 276 1.29 -28.14 11.04
N LEU A 277 1.74 -27.50 9.97
CA LEU A 277 2.51 -28.15 8.92
C LEU A 277 3.83 -28.70 9.44
N ASP A 278 4.45 -28.09 10.46
CA ASP A 278 5.74 -28.54 10.99
C ASP A 278 5.65 -29.96 11.59
N ASP A 279 4.54 -30.29 12.27
CA ASP A 279 4.29 -31.62 12.83
C ASP A 279 3.94 -32.66 11.77
N ILE A 280 3.42 -32.20 10.62
CA ILE A 280 2.74 -33.04 9.63
C ILE A 280 3.65 -33.32 8.44
N MET A 281 4.53 -32.39 8.06
CA MET A 281 5.29 -32.43 6.81
C MET A 281 6.53 -33.32 6.85
N GLY A 282 6.87 -33.90 8.01
CA GLY A 282 7.99 -34.84 8.13
C GLY A 282 7.92 -36.03 7.16
N TYR A 283 6.72 -36.41 6.69
CA TYR A 283 6.58 -37.49 5.69
C TYR A 283 7.00 -37.08 4.27
N VAL A 284 7.05 -35.78 3.92
CA VAL A 284 7.52 -35.32 2.61
C VAL A 284 9.00 -34.94 2.59
N THR A 285 9.58 -34.64 3.76
CA THR A 285 11.00 -34.25 3.88
C THR A 285 11.92 -35.38 3.43
N GLY A 286 12.89 -35.04 2.56
CA GLY A 286 13.82 -36.02 2.00
C GLY A 286 13.14 -37.14 1.18
N LYS A 287 11.99 -36.86 0.56
CA LYS A 287 11.30 -37.77 -0.37
C LYS A 287 11.32 -37.26 -1.79
N VAL A 288 11.18 -38.18 -2.74
CA VAL A 288 10.86 -37.84 -4.13
C VAL A 288 9.35 -37.67 -4.27
N VAL A 289 8.90 -36.44 -4.51
CA VAL A 289 7.48 -36.08 -4.57
C VAL A 289 7.10 -35.65 -5.98
N MET A 290 6.09 -36.30 -6.55
CA MET A 290 5.55 -35.96 -7.87
C MET A 290 4.17 -35.32 -7.75
N VAL A 291 3.96 -34.19 -8.42
CA VAL A 291 2.67 -33.49 -8.49
C VAL A 291 2.22 -33.42 -9.94
N THR A 292 1.18 -34.20 -10.29
CA THR A 292 0.54 -34.09 -11.61
C THR A 292 -0.52 -32.99 -11.61
N GLY A 293 -0.62 -32.24 -12.70
CA GLY A 293 -1.41 -30.99 -12.74
C GLY A 293 -0.75 -29.89 -11.91
N GLY A 294 0.59 -29.92 -11.78
CA GLY A 294 1.36 -29.05 -10.89
C GLY A 294 1.38 -27.56 -11.28
N GLY A 295 0.98 -27.21 -12.51
CA GLY A 295 0.72 -25.82 -12.91
C GLY A 295 -0.71 -25.36 -12.62
N GLY A 296 -1.62 -26.26 -12.25
CA GLY A 296 -2.99 -25.91 -11.88
C GLY A 296 -3.08 -25.10 -10.57
N SER A 297 -4.25 -24.50 -10.28
CA SER A 297 -4.42 -23.68 -9.06
C SER A 297 -4.14 -24.45 -7.76
N ILE A 298 -4.52 -25.73 -7.68
CA ILE A 298 -4.25 -26.58 -6.51
C ILE A 298 -2.85 -27.20 -6.59
N GLY A 299 -2.45 -27.68 -7.78
CA GLY A 299 -1.14 -28.29 -7.97
C GLY A 299 0.02 -27.33 -7.71
N SER A 300 -0.07 -26.08 -8.16
CA SER A 300 0.98 -25.08 -7.92
C SER A 300 1.12 -24.75 -6.44
N GLU A 301 0.02 -24.67 -5.70
CA GLU A 301 0.07 -24.48 -4.26
C GLU A 301 0.61 -25.71 -3.52
N LEU A 302 0.27 -26.93 -3.96
CA LEU A 302 0.92 -28.16 -3.47
C LEU A 302 2.44 -28.06 -3.66
N CYS A 303 2.90 -27.69 -4.85
CA CYS A 303 4.32 -27.52 -5.13
C CYS A 303 4.98 -26.48 -4.20
N ARG A 304 4.32 -25.33 -3.92
CA ARG A 304 4.83 -24.32 -2.98
C ARG A 304 4.98 -24.84 -1.56
N GLN A 305 3.94 -25.51 -1.04
CA GLN A 305 3.97 -26.03 0.34
C GLN A 305 4.92 -27.22 0.48
N ILE A 306 5.01 -28.09 -0.53
CA ILE A 306 5.98 -29.20 -0.54
C ILE A 306 7.41 -28.66 -0.60
N ALA A 307 7.70 -27.72 -1.51
CA ALA A 307 9.04 -27.12 -1.64
C ALA A 307 9.54 -26.47 -0.35
N ALA A 308 8.65 -25.85 0.44
CA ALA A 308 8.99 -25.26 1.73
C ALA A 308 9.49 -26.30 2.76
N ASN A 309 9.17 -27.58 2.57
CA ASN A 309 9.43 -28.67 3.51
C ASN A 309 10.57 -29.61 3.09
N LYS A 310 11.47 -29.11 2.23
CA LYS A 310 12.75 -29.76 1.86
C LYS A 310 12.59 -31.22 1.39
N PRO A 311 11.82 -31.48 0.32
CA PRO A 311 11.84 -32.79 -0.32
C PRO A 311 13.22 -33.06 -0.90
N GLU A 312 13.53 -34.32 -1.18
CA GLU A 312 14.75 -34.68 -1.91
C GLU A 312 14.66 -34.16 -3.35
N THR A 313 13.54 -34.45 -4.01
CA THR A 313 13.24 -33.99 -5.37
C THR A 313 11.76 -33.67 -5.49
N LEU A 314 11.43 -32.53 -6.08
CA LEU A 314 10.06 -32.15 -6.44
C LEU A 314 9.89 -32.22 -7.96
N ILE A 315 8.92 -33.01 -8.43
CA ILE A 315 8.64 -33.23 -9.86
C ILE A 315 7.28 -32.64 -10.20
N ILE A 316 7.28 -31.58 -10.99
CA ILE A 316 6.07 -30.93 -11.51
C ILE A 316 5.73 -31.58 -12.84
N VAL A 317 4.57 -32.22 -12.95
CA VAL A 317 4.08 -32.79 -14.21
C VAL A 317 2.83 -32.04 -14.64
N ASP A 318 2.86 -31.39 -15.80
CA ASP A 318 1.70 -30.70 -16.35
C ASP A 318 1.68 -30.78 -17.89
N ILE A 319 0.51 -30.65 -18.50
CA ILE A 319 0.38 -30.56 -19.95
C ILE A 319 0.52 -29.11 -20.44
N TYR A 320 0.18 -28.13 -19.59
CA TYR A 320 0.13 -26.73 -19.97
C TYR A 320 1.44 -26.02 -19.58
N GLU A 321 2.27 -25.77 -20.61
CA GLU A 321 3.65 -25.29 -20.44
C GLU A 321 3.76 -23.95 -19.71
N ASN A 322 2.87 -22.98 -19.96
CA ASN A 322 2.97 -21.65 -19.35
C ASN A 322 2.81 -21.71 -17.83
N ASN A 323 1.77 -22.41 -17.36
CA ASN A 323 1.57 -22.52 -15.91
C ASN A 323 2.69 -23.34 -15.24
N ALA A 324 3.21 -24.36 -15.92
CA ALA A 324 4.33 -25.15 -15.42
C ALA A 324 5.62 -24.33 -15.33
N TYR A 325 5.86 -23.47 -16.34
CA TYR A 325 6.99 -22.55 -16.37
C TYR A 325 6.90 -21.49 -15.27
N ASP A 326 5.72 -20.90 -15.06
CA ASP A 326 5.50 -19.87 -14.04
C ASP A 326 5.83 -20.41 -12.63
N ILE A 327 5.31 -21.59 -12.27
CA ILE A 327 5.60 -22.20 -10.98
C ILE A 327 7.06 -22.65 -10.87
N GLN A 328 7.67 -23.13 -11.96
CA GLN A 328 9.09 -23.49 -11.99
C GLN A 328 9.97 -22.27 -11.67
N LEU A 329 9.70 -21.14 -12.32
CA LEU A 329 10.47 -19.91 -12.11
C LEU A 329 10.30 -19.38 -10.68
N GLU A 330 9.06 -19.41 -10.16
CA GLU A 330 8.75 -19.02 -8.78
C GLU A 330 9.57 -19.85 -7.78
N LEU A 331 9.53 -21.18 -7.91
CA LEU A 331 10.19 -22.08 -6.95
C LEU A 331 11.72 -22.05 -7.07
N ARG A 332 12.28 -21.96 -8.28
CA ARG A 332 13.74 -21.82 -8.45
C ARG A 332 14.28 -20.54 -7.83
N ARG A 333 13.54 -19.43 -7.91
CA ARG A 333 13.93 -18.17 -7.27
C ARG A 333 13.84 -18.25 -5.75
N LYS A 334 12.79 -18.88 -5.23
CA LYS A 334 12.53 -18.94 -3.78
C LYS A 334 13.35 -20.01 -3.05
N TYR A 335 13.63 -21.12 -3.71
CA TYR A 335 14.36 -22.27 -3.17
C TYR A 335 15.46 -22.72 -4.15
N PRO A 336 16.59 -21.99 -4.23
CA PRO A 336 17.66 -22.28 -5.20
C PRO A 336 18.28 -23.67 -5.07
N ASP A 337 18.30 -24.23 -3.85
CA ASP A 337 18.88 -25.54 -3.55
C ASP A 337 17.90 -26.71 -3.78
N LEU A 338 16.63 -26.43 -4.13
CA LEU A 338 15.64 -27.47 -4.39
C LEU A 338 15.96 -28.19 -5.71
N HIS A 339 16.10 -29.51 -5.64
CA HIS A 339 16.12 -30.34 -6.85
C HIS A 339 14.72 -30.35 -7.47
N LEU A 340 14.50 -29.47 -8.45
CA LEU A 340 13.21 -29.24 -9.10
C LEU A 340 13.23 -29.68 -10.56
N GLU A 341 12.43 -30.70 -10.85
CA GLU A 341 12.21 -31.21 -12.19
C GLU A 341 10.83 -30.79 -12.70
N THR A 342 10.74 -30.32 -13.94
CA THR A 342 9.48 -29.87 -14.56
C THR A 342 9.28 -30.58 -15.88
N MET A 343 8.24 -31.42 -15.93
CA MET A 343 7.98 -32.35 -17.01
C MET A 343 6.69 -31.99 -17.73
N ILE A 344 6.81 -31.65 -19.01
CA ILE A 344 5.64 -31.45 -19.86
C ILE A 344 5.12 -32.81 -20.32
N ALA A 345 4.00 -33.25 -19.74
CA ALA A 345 3.39 -34.53 -20.04
C ALA A 345 1.89 -34.56 -19.74
N SER A 346 1.15 -35.28 -20.58
CA SER A 346 -0.25 -35.61 -20.33
C SER A 346 -0.38 -36.92 -19.56
N VAL A 347 -1.22 -36.94 -18.53
CA VAL A 347 -1.60 -38.17 -17.81
C VAL A 347 -2.32 -39.20 -18.71
N ARG A 348 -2.81 -38.77 -19.87
CA ARG A 348 -3.41 -39.66 -20.89
C ARG A 348 -2.38 -40.51 -21.61
N ASN A 349 -1.12 -40.06 -21.68
CA ASN A 349 -0.05 -40.78 -22.35
C ASN A 349 0.57 -41.79 -21.38
N SER A 350 0.05 -43.02 -21.38
CA SER A 350 0.50 -44.11 -20.49
C SER A 350 2.00 -44.39 -20.63
N VAL A 351 2.55 -44.37 -21.84
CA VAL A 351 3.99 -44.62 -22.09
C VAL A 351 4.85 -43.54 -21.45
N LYS A 352 4.45 -42.26 -21.56
CA LYS A 352 5.19 -41.16 -20.94
C LYS A 352 5.08 -41.21 -19.42
N VAL A 353 3.89 -41.48 -18.89
CA VAL A 353 3.68 -41.66 -17.43
C VAL A 353 4.54 -42.81 -16.90
N ASP A 354 4.54 -43.96 -17.56
CA ASP A 354 5.34 -45.12 -17.18
C ASP A 354 6.83 -44.78 -17.10
N LYS A 355 7.38 -44.12 -18.15
CA LYS A 355 8.77 -43.65 -18.16
C LYS A 355 9.11 -42.65 -17.05
N LEU A 356 8.18 -41.77 -16.67
CA LEU A 356 8.40 -40.83 -15.56
C LEU A 356 8.53 -41.59 -14.23
N PHE A 357 7.68 -42.59 -13.99
CA PHE A 357 7.77 -43.41 -12.78
C PHE A 357 9.02 -44.30 -12.78
N GLU A 358 9.42 -44.83 -13.94
CA GLU A 358 10.66 -45.58 -14.12
C GLU A 358 11.91 -44.73 -13.86
N THR A 359 11.92 -43.47 -14.30
CA THR A 359 13.09 -42.60 -14.16
C THR A 359 13.24 -42.10 -12.73
N TYR A 360 12.15 -41.66 -12.12
CA TYR A 360 12.20 -40.90 -10.88
C TYR A 360 11.79 -41.69 -9.63
N HIS A 361 11.11 -42.83 -9.77
CA HIS A 361 10.66 -43.67 -8.65
C HIS A 361 10.02 -42.87 -7.48
N PRO A 362 8.94 -42.10 -7.72
CA PRO A 362 8.39 -41.20 -6.71
C PRO A 362 7.88 -41.98 -5.48
N ASP A 363 8.28 -41.52 -4.28
CA ASP A 363 7.76 -42.01 -3.00
C ASP A 363 6.30 -41.60 -2.81
N ILE A 364 5.97 -40.36 -3.19
CA ILE A 364 4.66 -39.75 -2.97
C ILE A 364 4.16 -39.11 -4.26
N VAL A 365 2.92 -39.39 -4.63
CA VAL A 365 2.26 -38.79 -5.79
C VAL A 365 1.02 -38.01 -5.37
N TYR A 366 0.99 -36.72 -5.67
CA TYR A 366 -0.23 -35.91 -5.61
C TYR A 366 -0.85 -35.81 -7.01
N HIS A 367 -2.06 -36.32 -7.16
CA HIS A 367 -2.77 -36.32 -8.42
C HIS A 367 -3.82 -35.20 -8.48
N ALA A 368 -3.40 -34.03 -8.99
CA ALA A 368 -4.24 -32.85 -9.18
C ALA A 368 -4.65 -32.60 -10.65
N ALA A 369 -4.16 -33.40 -11.60
CA ALA A 369 -4.51 -33.29 -13.01
C ALA A 369 -5.95 -33.75 -13.28
N ALA A 370 -6.84 -32.82 -13.65
CA ALA A 370 -8.21 -33.10 -14.07
C ALA A 370 -8.82 -31.93 -14.85
N HIS A 371 -9.84 -32.22 -15.66
CA HIS A 371 -10.76 -31.20 -16.15
C HIS A 371 -11.87 -30.95 -15.11
N LYS A 372 -12.15 -29.68 -14.84
CA LYS A 372 -13.05 -29.26 -13.74
C LYS A 372 -14.27 -28.43 -14.16
N HIS A 373 -14.29 -27.89 -15.38
CA HIS A 373 -15.35 -26.97 -15.81
C HIS A 373 -16.60 -27.74 -16.20
N VAL A 374 -17.62 -27.72 -15.34
CA VAL A 374 -18.86 -28.49 -15.56
C VAL A 374 -19.46 -28.25 -16.95
N PRO A 375 -19.73 -27.01 -17.41
CA PRO A 375 -20.34 -26.80 -18.73
C PRO A 375 -19.53 -27.42 -19.87
N LEU A 376 -18.21 -27.17 -19.88
CA LEU A 376 -17.32 -27.74 -20.90
C LEU A 376 -17.31 -29.28 -20.89
N MET A 377 -17.46 -29.89 -19.71
CA MET A 377 -17.46 -31.35 -19.58
C MET A 377 -18.83 -31.99 -19.86
N GLU A 378 -19.92 -31.22 -19.78
CA GLU A 378 -21.21 -31.63 -20.34
C GLU A 378 -21.18 -31.60 -21.87
N ASP A 379 -20.54 -30.59 -22.47
CA ASP A 379 -20.39 -30.49 -23.93
C ASP A 379 -19.38 -31.53 -24.48
N SER A 380 -18.36 -31.87 -23.70
CA SER A 380 -17.26 -32.77 -24.10
C SER A 380 -17.05 -33.92 -23.10
N PRO A 381 -18.05 -34.81 -22.90
CA PRO A 381 -18.01 -35.85 -21.87
C PRO A 381 -16.90 -36.88 -22.14
N ASN A 382 -16.63 -37.17 -23.41
CA ASN A 382 -15.56 -38.09 -23.81
C ASN A 382 -14.17 -37.62 -23.36
N GLU A 383 -13.91 -36.31 -23.39
CA GLU A 383 -12.63 -35.76 -22.94
C GLU A 383 -12.55 -35.76 -21.41
N ALA A 384 -13.66 -35.54 -20.70
CA ALA A 384 -13.74 -35.73 -19.26
C ALA A 384 -13.34 -37.16 -18.86
N VAL A 385 -13.89 -38.18 -19.55
CA VAL A 385 -13.59 -39.59 -19.28
C VAL A 385 -12.13 -39.93 -19.61
N LYS A 386 -11.62 -39.53 -20.79
CA LYS A 386 -10.23 -39.79 -21.19
C LYS A 386 -9.23 -39.16 -20.24
N ASN A 387 -9.45 -37.90 -19.85
CA ASN A 387 -8.50 -37.18 -19.01
C ASN A 387 -8.63 -37.55 -17.53
N ASN A 388 -9.85 -37.52 -16.98
CA ASN A 388 -10.04 -37.75 -15.55
C ASN A 388 -9.94 -39.26 -15.25
N VAL A 389 -10.74 -40.10 -15.90
CA VAL A 389 -10.84 -41.52 -15.54
C VAL A 389 -9.61 -42.30 -16.02
N PHE A 390 -9.36 -42.31 -17.34
CA PHE A 390 -8.23 -43.07 -17.89
C PHE A 390 -6.88 -42.43 -17.56
N GLY A 391 -6.80 -41.10 -17.47
CA GLY A 391 -5.62 -40.40 -16.98
C GLY A 391 -5.28 -40.80 -15.54
N THR A 392 -6.26 -40.77 -14.62
CA THR A 392 -6.04 -41.29 -13.25
C THR A 392 -5.62 -42.76 -13.26
N LEU A 393 -6.28 -43.61 -14.06
CA LEU A 393 -5.94 -45.03 -14.13
C LEU A 393 -4.49 -45.27 -14.57
N ASN A 394 -3.97 -44.50 -15.52
CA ASN A 394 -2.59 -44.60 -15.98
C ASN A 394 -1.60 -44.30 -14.85
N VAL A 395 -1.82 -43.20 -14.12
CA VAL A 395 -0.93 -42.81 -13.01
C VAL A 395 -1.04 -43.80 -11.85
N VAL A 396 -2.25 -44.28 -11.54
CA VAL A 396 -2.48 -45.31 -10.52
C VAL A 396 -1.76 -46.62 -10.86
N LYS A 397 -1.84 -47.08 -12.12
CA LYS A 397 -1.13 -48.27 -12.59
C LYS A 397 0.39 -48.12 -12.49
N ALA A 398 0.93 -46.94 -12.84
CA ALA A 398 2.34 -46.67 -12.72
C ALA A 398 2.79 -46.65 -11.25
N ALA A 399 2.03 -46.01 -10.36
CA ALA A 399 2.30 -45.99 -8.92
C ALA A 399 2.35 -47.41 -8.32
N ASP A 400 1.42 -48.28 -8.70
CA ASP A 400 1.40 -49.69 -8.29
C ASP A 400 2.61 -50.45 -8.82
N LYS A 401 2.89 -50.35 -10.13
CA LYS A 401 4.00 -51.03 -10.81
C LYS A 401 5.36 -50.66 -10.20
N TYR A 402 5.57 -49.38 -9.92
CA TYR A 402 6.84 -48.85 -9.40
C TYR A 402 6.86 -48.70 -7.87
N LYS A 403 5.85 -49.25 -7.17
CA LYS A 403 5.79 -49.35 -5.70
C LYS A 403 5.91 -48.00 -5.00
N THR A 404 5.27 -46.97 -5.53
CA THR A 404 5.09 -45.69 -4.83
C THR A 404 4.52 -45.96 -3.43
N LYS A 405 4.99 -45.25 -2.40
CA LYS A 405 4.54 -45.49 -1.03
C LYS A 405 3.14 -44.95 -0.82
N LYS A 406 2.88 -43.72 -1.29
CA LYS A 406 1.59 -43.04 -1.10
C LYS A 406 1.12 -42.31 -2.35
N PHE A 407 -0.17 -42.47 -2.66
CA PHE A 407 -0.84 -41.80 -3.76
C PHE A 407 -2.06 -41.05 -3.23
N ILE A 408 -2.08 -39.73 -3.43
CA ILE A 408 -3.14 -38.84 -2.96
C ILE A 408 -3.89 -38.27 -4.18
N LEU A 409 -5.16 -38.65 -4.33
CA LEU A 409 -6.07 -38.12 -5.32
C LEU A 409 -6.74 -36.83 -4.80
N ILE A 410 -6.64 -35.75 -5.57
CA ILE A 410 -7.43 -34.55 -5.36
C ILE A 410 -8.83 -34.77 -5.92
N SER A 411 -9.84 -34.84 -5.05
CA SER A 411 -11.26 -34.99 -5.39
C SER A 411 -12.06 -33.73 -5.04
N THR A 412 -13.39 -33.79 -5.15
CA THR A 412 -14.28 -32.64 -5.05
C THR A 412 -15.61 -33.03 -4.42
N ASP A 413 -16.26 -32.07 -3.78
CA ASP A 413 -17.65 -32.18 -3.32
C ASP A 413 -18.62 -32.68 -4.41
N LYS A 414 -18.37 -32.38 -5.68
CA LYS A 414 -19.24 -32.79 -6.82
C LYS A 414 -19.18 -34.27 -7.14
N ALA A 415 -18.25 -35.02 -6.54
CA ALA A 415 -18.20 -36.48 -6.64
C ALA A 415 -19.21 -37.17 -5.70
N VAL A 416 -19.78 -36.44 -4.74
CA VAL A 416 -20.84 -36.94 -3.85
C VAL A 416 -22.18 -36.85 -4.58
N ASN A 417 -22.84 -38.00 -4.81
CA ASN A 417 -24.12 -38.09 -5.56
C ASN A 417 -24.13 -37.22 -6.83
N PRO A 418 -23.21 -37.49 -7.78
CA PRO A 418 -22.91 -36.57 -8.88
C PRO A 418 -24.14 -36.38 -9.79
N THR A 419 -24.48 -35.11 -10.05
CA THR A 419 -25.55 -34.71 -10.98
C THR A 419 -25.02 -34.17 -12.31
N ASN A 420 -23.71 -34.29 -12.55
CA ASN A 420 -23.01 -33.80 -13.74
C ASN A 420 -21.86 -34.75 -14.12
N ILE A 421 -21.47 -34.75 -15.39
CA ILE A 421 -20.42 -35.62 -15.95
C ILE A 421 -19.08 -35.39 -15.25
N MET A 422 -18.70 -34.15 -14.99
CA MET A 422 -17.45 -33.83 -14.29
C MET A 422 -17.40 -34.52 -12.91
N GLY A 423 -18.45 -34.37 -12.11
CA GLY A 423 -18.59 -35.05 -10.83
C GLY A 423 -18.59 -36.57 -10.94
N ALA A 424 -19.30 -37.12 -11.92
CA ALA A 424 -19.36 -38.56 -12.16
C ALA A 424 -17.99 -39.15 -12.51
N THR A 425 -17.21 -38.48 -13.37
CA THR A 425 -15.85 -38.91 -13.70
C THR A 425 -14.92 -38.88 -12.48
N LYS A 426 -15.05 -37.86 -11.61
CA LYS A 426 -14.28 -37.80 -10.35
C LYS A 426 -14.67 -38.90 -9.38
N ARG A 427 -15.95 -39.27 -9.32
CA ARG A 427 -16.41 -40.43 -8.54
C ARG A 427 -15.79 -41.74 -9.05
N LEU A 428 -15.68 -41.91 -10.37
CA LEU A 428 -14.98 -43.06 -10.97
C LEU A 428 -13.49 -43.06 -10.61
N CYS A 429 -12.82 -41.91 -10.59
CA CYS A 429 -11.42 -41.80 -10.12
C CYS A 429 -11.27 -42.31 -8.68
N GLU A 430 -12.19 -41.95 -7.78
CA GLU A 430 -12.17 -42.46 -6.40
C GLU A 430 -12.34 -43.98 -6.35
N MET A 431 -13.27 -44.53 -7.14
CA MET A 431 -13.47 -45.99 -7.21
C MET A 431 -12.23 -46.72 -7.72
N ILE A 432 -11.49 -46.15 -8.68
CA ILE A 432 -10.21 -46.69 -9.16
C ILE A 432 -9.20 -46.75 -8.01
N VAL A 433 -9.00 -45.63 -7.32
CA VAL A 433 -8.04 -45.48 -6.20
C VAL A 433 -8.40 -46.43 -5.05
N GLN A 434 -9.68 -46.52 -4.67
CA GLN A 434 -10.18 -47.46 -3.66
C GLN A 434 -9.99 -48.93 -4.06
N THR A 435 -10.16 -49.25 -5.34
CA THR A 435 -9.93 -50.61 -5.84
C THR A 435 -8.46 -50.98 -5.79
N TYR A 436 -7.57 -50.06 -6.17
CA TYR A 436 -6.12 -50.30 -6.11
C TYR A 436 -5.60 -50.39 -4.69
N ASN A 437 -6.16 -49.63 -3.74
CA ASN A 437 -5.81 -49.75 -2.31
C ASN A 437 -5.96 -51.18 -1.77
N LYS A 438 -6.95 -51.94 -2.27
CA LYS A 438 -7.22 -53.31 -1.81
C LYS A 438 -6.22 -54.35 -2.33
N LYS A 439 -5.48 -54.05 -3.40
CA LYS A 439 -4.62 -55.02 -4.09
C LYS A 439 -3.14 -54.61 -4.18
N SER A 440 -2.85 -53.32 -4.03
CA SER A 440 -1.50 -52.78 -4.09
C SER A 440 -0.88 -52.66 -2.70
N LYS A 441 0.44 -52.52 -2.66
CA LYS A 441 1.17 -52.09 -1.44
C LYS A 441 1.22 -50.56 -1.31
N THR A 442 0.90 -49.83 -2.37
CA THR A 442 0.78 -48.38 -2.34
C THR A 442 -0.45 -47.99 -1.53
N GLU A 443 -0.30 -47.04 -0.60
CA GLU A 443 -1.41 -46.44 0.13
C GLU A 443 -2.12 -45.42 -0.78
N TYR A 444 -3.38 -45.68 -1.09
CA TYR A 444 -4.19 -44.85 -1.98
C TYR A 444 -5.24 -44.09 -1.18
N VAL A 445 -5.22 -42.77 -1.29
CA VAL A 445 -6.05 -41.85 -0.50
C VAL A 445 -6.77 -40.87 -1.42
N ALA A 446 -8.04 -40.55 -1.15
CA ALA A 446 -8.78 -39.53 -1.87
C ALA A 446 -9.25 -38.40 -0.95
N VAL A 447 -8.87 -37.16 -1.26
CA VAL A 447 -9.25 -35.99 -0.45
C VAL A 447 -10.30 -35.17 -1.19
N ARG A 448 -11.48 -35.00 -0.57
CA ARG A 448 -12.56 -34.15 -1.10
C ARG A 448 -12.54 -32.78 -0.42
N PHE A 449 -12.71 -31.72 -1.21
CA PHE A 449 -13.01 -30.38 -0.69
C PHE A 449 -13.97 -29.63 -1.62
N GLY A 450 -14.52 -28.53 -1.08
CA GLY A 450 -15.48 -27.66 -1.76
C GLY A 450 -14.83 -26.66 -2.72
N ASN A 451 -15.47 -25.51 -2.90
CA ASN A 451 -14.94 -24.48 -3.79
C ASN A 451 -13.74 -23.75 -3.17
N VAL A 452 -12.80 -23.37 -4.02
CA VAL A 452 -11.60 -22.66 -3.61
C VAL A 452 -11.57 -21.27 -4.23
N LEU A 453 -11.39 -20.25 -3.39
CA LEU A 453 -11.41 -18.84 -3.78
C LEU A 453 -10.32 -18.51 -4.79
N GLY A 454 -10.70 -17.75 -5.83
CA GLY A 454 -9.75 -17.23 -6.81
C GLY A 454 -9.11 -18.27 -7.73
N SER A 455 -9.58 -19.52 -7.72
CA SER A 455 -9.05 -20.54 -8.64
C SER A 455 -9.33 -20.19 -10.10
N ASN A 456 -8.47 -20.67 -11.01
CA ASN A 456 -8.53 -20.34 -12.44
C ASN A 456 -9.91 -20.65 -13.03
N GLY A 457 -10.49 -19.69 -13.76
CA GLY A 457 -11.81 -19.83 -14.39
C GLY A 457 -12.99 -19.99 -13.41
N SER A 458 -12.83 -19.59 -12.15
CA SER A 458 -13.93 -19.58 -11.18
C SER A 458 -14.79 -18.31 -11.30
N VAL A 459 -15.90 -18.28 -10.56
CA VAL A 459 -16.90 -17.22 -10.60
C VAL A 459 -16.36 -15.84 -10.19
N ILE A 460 -15.43 -15.78 -9.23
CA ILE A 460 -14.89 -14.51 -8.73
C ILE A 460 -14.06 -13.76 -9.79
N PRO A 461 -13.07 -14.40 -10.46
CA PRO A 461 -12.39 -13.80 -11.61
C PRO A 461 -13.35 -13.36 -12.73
N LEU A 462 -14.39 -14.16 -13.01
CA LEU A 462 -15.40 -13.82 -14.01
C LEU A 462 -16.17 -12.55 -13.63
N PHE A 463 -16.62 -12.44 -12.38
CA PHE A 463 -17.33 -11.25 -11.89
C PHE A 463 -16.44 -10.01 -11.93
N LYS A 464 -15.17 -10.13 -11.52
CA LYS A 464 -14.20 -9.04 -11.63
C LYS A 464 -14.04 -8.58 -13.09
N LYS A 465 -13.96 -9.52 -14.03
CA LYS A 465 -13.86 -9.22 -15.46
C LYS A 465 -15.11 -8.50 -15.98
N GLN A 466 -16.31 -9.02 -15.67
CA GLN A 466 -17.59 -8.42 -16.05
C GLN A 466 -17.73 -6.98 -15.54
N ILE A 467 -17.40 -6.75 -14.26
CA ILE A 467 -17.43 -5.42 -13.67
C ILE A 467 -16.43 -4.48 -14.35
N LYS A 468 -15.20 -4.96 -14.61
CA LYS A 468 -14.16 -4.16 -15.30
C LYS A 468 -14.56 -3.81 -16.73
N GLU A 469 -15.30 -4.67 -17.40
CA GLU A 469 -15.84 -4.45 -18.75
C GLU A 469 -17.10 -3.55 -18.74
N GLY A 470 -17.58 -3.12 -17.56
CA GLY A 470 -18.78 -2.30 -17.42
C GLY A 470 -20.10 -3.07 -17.63
N GLY A 471 -20.03 -4.40 -17.70
CA GLY A 471 -21.18 -5.27 -17.89
C GLY A 471 -21.84 -5.72 -16.59
N PRO A 472 -23.10 -6.21 -16.64
CA PRO A 472 -23.77 -6.77 -15.48
C PRO A 472 -23.09 -8.07 -15.02
N VAL A 473 -23.15 -8.35 -13.72
CA VAL A 473 -22.69 -9.62 -13.15
C VAL A 473 -23.71 -10.72 -13.45
N THR A 474 -23.26 -11.84 -14.02
CA THR A 474 -24.17 -12.96 -14.37
C THR A 474 -24.25 -13.97 -13.23
N VAL A 475 -25.38 -14.01 -12.52
CA VAL A 475 -25.66 -14.99 -11.46
C VAL A 475 -26.51 -16.13 -12.03
N THR A 476 -26.12 -17.38 -11.76
CA THR A 476 -26.82 -18.56 -12.32
C THR A 476 -28.20 -18.79 -11.73
N HIS A 477 -28.38 -18.53 -10.43
CA HIS A 477 -29.66 -18.63 -9.72
C HIS A 477 -29.58 -17.81 -8.43
N PRO A 478 -30.63 -17.08 -8.00
CA PRO A 478 -30.61 -16.24 -6.81
C PRO A 478 -30.27 -17.02 -5.52
N ASP A 479 -30.78 -18.24 -5.38
CA ASP A 479 -30.61 -19.06 -4.16
C ASP A 479 -29.36 -19.96 -4.16
N ILE A 480 -28.43 -19.78 -5.10
CA ILE A 480 -27.27 -20.68 -5.19
C ILE A 480 -26.25 -20.42 -4.09
N ILE A 481 -26.03 -21.42 -3.23
CA ILE A 481 -25.04 -21.35 -2.14
C ILE A 481 -23.83 -22.21 -2.48
N ARG A 482 -22.63 -21.72 -2.15
CA ARG A 482 -21.35 -22.43 -2.29
C ARG A 482 -20.49 -22.22 -1.06
N TYR A 483 -19.83 -23.28 -0.61
CA TYR A 483 -18.85 -23.24 0.48
C TYR A 483 -17.47 -22.90 -0.07
N PHE A 484 -16.78 -21.98 0.58
CA PHE A 484 -15.49 -21.47 0.13
C PHE A 484 -14.38 -21.64 1.17
N MET A 485 -13.20 -21.95 0.67
CA MET A 485 -11.94 -21.89 1.40
C MET A 485 -10.84 -21.25 0.55
N THR A 486 -9.75 -20.84 1.17
CA THR A 486 -8.60 -20.30 0.43
C THR A 486 -7.78 -21.44 -0.20
N ILE A 487 -7.00 -21.13 -1.26
CA ILE A 487 -6.12 -22.12 -1.91
C ILE A 487 -5.11 -22.70 -0.91
N PRO A 488 -4.40 -21.89 -0.11
CA PRO A 488 -3.47 -22.43 0.88
C PRO A 488 -4.14 -23.34 1.92
N GLU A 489 -5.33 -22.97 2.43
CA GLU A 489 -6.09 -23.80 3.37
C GLU A 489 -6.44 -25.17 2.78
N ALA A 490 -6.95 -25.20 1.54
CA ALA A 490 -7.35 -26.43 0.88
C ALA A 490 -6.16 -27.39 0.75
N VAL A 491 -5.01 -26.86 0.33
CA VAL A 491 -3.79 -27.63 0.17
C VAL A 491 -3.22 -28.09 1.51
N SER A 492 -3.24 -27.25 2.55
CA SER A 492 -2.75 -27.66 3.86
C SER A 492 -3.58 -28.81 4.45
N LEU A 493 -4.90 -28.83 4.24
CA LEU A 493 -5.74 -29.97 4.63
C LEU A 493 -5.46 -31.22 3.79
N VAL A 494 -5.16 -31.08 2.50
CA VAL A 494 -4.75 -32.19 1.64
C VAL A 494 -3.44 -32.82 2.13
N LEU A 495 -2.46 -32.00 2.48
CA LEU A 495 -1.18 -32.48 3.03
C LEU A 495 -1.40 -33.16 4.39
N GLN A 496 -2.24 -32.59 5.25
CA GLN A 496 -2.62 -33.21 6.52
C GLN A 496 -3.30 -34.57 6.34
N ALA A 497 -4.26 -34.67 5.40
CA ALA A 497 -4.89 -35.93 5.09
C ALA A 497 -3.88 -36.95 4.54
N GLY A 498 -2.94 -36.52 3.69
CA GLY A 498 -1.87 -37.36 3.18
C GLY A 498 -0.95 -37.92 4.28
N ALA A 499 -0.66 -37.12 5.32
CA ALA A 499 0.15 -37.57 6.44
C ALA A 499 -0.58 -38.61 7.32
N TYR A 500 -1.86 -38.40 7.62
CA TYR A 500 -2.61 -39.24 8.57
C TYR A 500 -3.28 -40.48 7.97
N ALA A 501 -3.66 -40.43 6.70
CA ALA A 501 -4.39 -41.53 6.05
C ALA A 501 -3.51 -42.79 5.92
N LYS A 502 -4.13 -43.96 6.15
CA LYS A 502 -3.48 -45.28 6.11
C LYS A 502 -3.88 -46.11 4.89
N GLY A 503 -4.59 -45.51 3.94
CA GLY A 503 -5.03 -46.11 2.69
C GLY A 503 -6.48 -46.56 2.74
N GLY A 504 -7.24 -46.22 1.69
CA GLY A 504 -8.65 -46.63 1.51
C GLY A 504 -9.66 -45.58 1.96
N GLU A 505 -9.20 -44.55 2.68
CA GLU A 505 -9.93 -43.29 2.91
C GLU A 505 -10.02 -42.45 1.63
#